data_AF-A0A3L8P0X2-F1
#
_entry.id   AF-A0A3L8P0X2-F1
#
_cell.length_a   1.000
_cell.length_b   1.000
_cell.length_c   1.000
_cell.angle_alpha   90.00
_cell.angle_beta   90.00
_cell.angle_gamma   90.00
#
_symmetry.space_group_name_H-M   'P 1'
#
loop_
_entity.id
_entity.type
_entity.pdbx_description
1 polymer ?
#
loop_
_entity_poly.entity_id
_entity_poly.type
_entity_poly.pdbx_seq_one_letter_code
_entity_poly.pdbx_strand_id
1 'polypeptide(L)'
;MVVDLGTPAQLWRRWLLLAAGHAAAGSDGVEIRADGSGRLRTQDGAGWLRMRRLAGNRAVLWAHHPCLAAGSGFREEMVDRAPDWSYDLDSAYAAQHVGFLAWYAHGSWNSVPQPAPAAALGLLEPVASDEAVSAWWRSTWPAAEPDDLAAALVDPDRSTLAAVMGTRAAARAVRTLGLGEVWATRRLSDTATAHLRSQIHAQMHAAAELGGRDEVARPNLLRQWSRVNVARFRHTVCAVGSATGFVHGADDVGLDDAQARSLDNVLLELRLAETDQKAGAWLFARVVGDGRSVTLERAYDGWPAWYRSSTGPSMSALVTEMDQRAPLWQPDWARLLPADRYPEGR
;
A
#
# COMPACT_ATOMS: atom_id res chain seq x y z
N MET A 1 8.88 8.01 -19.21
CA MET A 1 7.73 8.89 -18.93
C MET A 1 6.84 8.15 -17.95
N VAL A 2 6.58 8.74 -16.77
CA VAL A 2 5.62 8.20 -15.80
C VAL A 2 4.23 8.37 -16.38
N VAL A 3 3.38 7.34 -16.31
CA VAL A 3 2.01 7.44 -16.80
C VAL A 3 1.21 8.23 -15.78
N ASP A 4 0.72 9.42 -16.14
CA ASP A 4 -0.21 10.15 -15.30
C ASP A 4 -1.63 9.59 -15.48
N LEU A 5 -1.96 8.58 -14.69
CA LEU A 5 -3.29 7.97 -14.66
C LEU A 5 -4.19 8.57 -13.56
N GLY A 6 -3.72 9.62 -12.87
CA GLY A 6 -4.35 10.12 -11.65
C GLY A 6 -4.32 9.11 -10.49
N THR A 7 -5.11 9.36 -9.45
CA THR A 7 -5.24 8.46 -8.30
C THR A 7 -5.98 7.15 -8.67
N PRO A 8 -5.82 6.06 -7.91
CA PRO A 8 -6.58 4.82 -8.09
C PRO A 8 -8.09 5.03 -8.11
N ALA A 9 -8.61 5.96 -7.31
CA ALA A 9 -10.03 6.29 -7.29
C ALA A 9 -10.48 6.95 -8.60
N GLN A 10 -9.69 7.89 -9.14
CA GLN A 10 -9.97 8.54 -10.43
C GLN A 10 -9.92 7.54 -11.58
N LEU A 11 -8.86 6.72 -11.65
CA LEU A 11 -8.74 5.69 -12.68
C LEU A 11 -9.88 4.67 -12.59
N TRP A 12 -10.27 4.27 -11.38
CA TRP A 12 -11.38 3.34 -11.17
C TRP A 12 -12.72 3.93 -11.58
N ARG A 13 -12.99 5.21 -11.27
CA ARG A 13 -14.19 5.91 -11.74
C ARG A 13 -14.26 5.89 -13.28
N ARG A 14 -13.16 6.22 -13.97
CA ARG A 14 -13.09 6.15 -15.44
C ARG A 14 -13.41 4.75 -15.96
N TRP A 15 -12.85 3.73 -15.30
CA TRP A 15 -13.11 2.34 -15.63
C TRP A 15 -14.58 1.95 -15.47
N LEU A 16 -15.20 2.36 -14.37
CA LEU A 16 -16.61 2.09 -14.08
C LEU A 16 -17.53 2.77 -15.10
N LEU A 17 -17.25 4.02 -15.46
CA LEU A 17 -18.01 4.74 -16.49
C LEU A 17 -17.90 4.06 -17.85
N LEU A 18 -16.70 3.62 -18.26
CA LEU A 18 -16.55 2.85 -19.49
C LEU A 18 -17.27 1.49 -19.42
N ALA A 19 -17.14 0.73 -18.33
CA ALA A 19 -17.81 -0.54 -18.16
C ALA A 19 -19.34 -0.40 -18.19
N ALA A 20 -19.88 0.65 -17.55
CA ALA A 20 -21.30 0.97 -17.55
C ALA A 20 -21.79 1.29 -18.96
N GLY A 21 -21.02 2.08 -19.71
CA GLY A 21 -21.31 2.39 -21.10
C GLY A 21 -21.27 1.16 -22.01
N HIS A 22 -20.24 0.33 -21.92
CA HIS A 22 -20.15 -0.91 -22.71
C HIS A 22 -21.33 -1.84 -22.40
N ALA A 23 -21.69 -2.03 -21.13
CA ALA A 23 -22.85 -2.81 -20.73
C ALA A 23 -24.18 -2.22 -21.27
N ALA A 24 -24.30 -0.90 -21.32
CA ALA A 24 -25.42 -0.20 -21.93
C ALA A 24 -25.52 -0.45 -23.44
N ALA A 25 -24.39 -0.40 -24.14
CA ALA A 25 -24.29 -0.70 -25.57
C ALA A 25 -24.42 -2.21 -25.89
N GLY A 26 -24.38 -3.08 -24.88
CA GLY A 26 -24.43 -4.54 -25.06
C GLY A 26 -23.09 -5.16 -25.46
N SER A 27 -21.99 -4.45 -25.24
CA SER A 27 -20.61 -4.90 -25.47
C SER A 27 -19.98 -5.45 -24.18
N ASP A 28 -19.13 -6.45 -24.31
CA ASP A 28 -18.26 -7.02 -23.25
C ASP A 28 -16.83 -6.44 -23.29
N GLY A 29 -16.61 -5.36 -24.05
CA GLY A 29 -15.29 -4.76 -24.24
C GLY A 29 -14.66 -4.23 -22.94
N VAL A 30 -15.50 -3.78 -22.00
CA VAL A 30 -15.08 -3.41 -20.64
C VAL A 30 -16.06 -4.04 -19.65
N GLU A 31 -15.54 -4.82 -18.71
CA GLU A 31 -16.32 -5.53 -17.70
C GLU A 31 -15.79 -5.29 -16.29
N ILE A 32 -16.68 -5.40 -15.32
CA ILE A 32 -16.30 -5.52 -13.92
C ILE A 32 -16.62 -6.94 -13.46
N ARG A 33 -15.60 -7.64 -12.96
CA ARG A 33 -15.66 -9.06 -12.62
C ARG A 33 -16.09 -9.25 -11.17
N ALA A 34 -16.61 -10.44 -10.87
CA ALA A 34 -17.02 -10.83 -9.52
C ALA A 34 -15.86 -10.84 -8.50
N ASP A 35 -14.62 -11.00 -8.99
CA ASP A 35 -13.39 -10.89 -8.18
C ASP A 35 -13.03 -9.44 -7.80
N GLY A 36 -13.81 -8.45 -8.28
CA GLY A 36 -13.60 -7.03 -8.02
C GLY A 36 -12.54 -6.38 -8.90
N SER A 37 -12.07 -7.07 -9.94
CA SER A 37 -11.20 -6.49 -10.96
C SER A 37 -11.98 -5.96 -12.15
N GLY A 38 -11.52 -4.86 -12.72
CA GLY A 38 -11.97 -4.37 -14.01
C GLY A 38 -11.13 -5.01 -15.11
N ARG A 39 -11.76 -5.40 -16.22
CA ARG A 39 -11.06 -5.87 -17.41
C ARG A 39 -11.50 -5.04 -18.60
N LEU A 40 -10.54 -4.64 -19.42
CA LEU A 40 -10.72 -3.97 -20.70
C LEU A 40 -10.08 -4.86 -21.76
N ARG A 41 -10.80 -5.17 -22.83
CA ARG A 41 -10.29 -5.88 -24.01
C ARG A 41 -9.89 -4.85 -25.06
N THR A 42 -8.82 -5.12 -25.78
CA THR A 42 -8.44 -4.26 -26.91
C THR A 42 -9.47 -4.35 -28.03
N GLN A 43 -9.56 -3.30 -28.85
CA GLN A 43 -10.49 -3.27 -29.99
C GLN A 43 -10.18 -4.36 -31.02
N ASP A 44 -8.90 -4.69 -31.21
CA ASP A 44 -8.46 -5.79 -32.09
C ASP A 44 -8.65 -7.19 -31.46
N GLY A 45 -9.08 -7.25 -30.19
CA GLY A 45 -9.27 -8.48 -29.43
C GLY A 45 -7.99 -9.24 -29.07
N ALA A 46 -6.81 -8.74 -29.47
CA ALA A 46 -5.54 -9.42 -29.31
C ALA A 46 -4.97 -9.33 -27.88
N GLY A 47 -5.44 -8.37 -27.08
CA GLY A 47 -4.96 -8.15 -25.73
C GLY A 47 -6.03 -7.73 -24.75
N TRP A 48 -5.57 -7.49 -23.52
CA TRP A 48 -6.41 -7.03 -22.43
C TRP A 48 -5.59 -6.23 -21.42
N LEU A 49 -6.29 -5.33 -20.73
CA LEU A 49 -5.84 -4.62 -19.56
C LEU A 49 -6.74 -5.03 -18.38
N ARG A 50 -6.15 -5.26 -17.21
CA ARG A 50 -6.87 -5.60 -15.99
C ARG A 50 -6.44 -4.67 -14.87
N MET A 51 -7.39 -4.11 -14.15
CA MET A 51 -7.14 -3.28 -12.97
C MET A 51 -7.72 -3.92 -11.73
N ARG A 52 -7.02 -3.78 -10.60
CA ARG A 52 -7.56 -4.07 -9.29
C ARG A 52 -7.13 -3.03 -8.28
N ARG A 53 -8.08 -2.54 -7.48
CA ARG A 53 -7.80 -1.73 -6.28
C ARG A 53 -7.50 -2.64 -5.10
N LEU A 54 -6.62 -2.16 -4.23
CA LEU A 54 -6.21 -2.82 -2.99
C LEU A 54 -6.37 -1.83 -1.83
N ALA A 55 -6.49 -2.35 -0.61
CA ALA A 55 -6.61 -1.54 0.60
C ALA A 55 -5.44 -0.53 0.75
N GLY A 56 -5.70 0.63 1.36
CA GLY A 56 -4.69 1.66 1.58
C GLY A 56 -4.37 2.48 0.34
N ASN A 57 -5.39 2.83 -0.46
CA ASN A 57 -5.26 3.58 -1.72
C ASN A 57 -4.22 3.00 -2.69
N ARG A 58 -4.13 1.67 -2.78
CA ARG A 58 -3.25 0.97 -3.72
C ARG A 58 -4.05 0.49 -4.93
N ALA A 59 -3.38 0.35 -6.06
CA ALA A 59 -3.95 -0.30 -7.23
C ALA A 59 -2.88 -0.97 -8.06
N VAL A 60 -3.30 -1.91 -8.87
CA VAL A 60 -2.45 -2.66 -9.79
C VAL A 60 -3.14 -2.73 -11.14
N LEU A 61 -2.33 -2.62 -12.19
CA LEU A 61 -2.68 -2.78 -13.58
C LEU A 61 -1.81 -3.86 -14.20
N TRP A 62 -2.43 -4.81 -14.88
CA TRP A 62 -1.75 -5.81 -15.69
C TRP A 62 -2.19 -5.65 -17.13
N ALA A 63 -1.26 -5.67 -18.08
CA ALA A 63 -1.58 -5.69 -19.50
C ALA A 63 -0.93 -6.87 -20.21
N HIS A 64 -1.72 -7.49 -21.07
CA HIS A 64 -1.27 -8.48 -22.05
C HIS A 64 -1.59 -7.96 -23.44
N HIS A 65 -0.61 -8.04 -24.33
CA HIS A 65 -0.81 -7.84 -25.76
C HIS A 65 0.36 -8.52 -26.50
N PRO A 66 0.17 -9.05 -27.72
CA PRO A 66 1.27 -9.63 -28.50
C PRO A 66 2.46 -8.68 -28.72
N CYS A 67 2.21 -7.37 -28.84
CA CYS A 67 3.28 -6.37 -28.96
C CYS A 67 3.94 -5.99 -27.62
N LEU A 68 3.42 -6.49 -26.49
CA LEU A 68 4.01 -6.38 -25.17
C LEU A 68 4.77 -7.66 -24.77
N ALA A 69 5.01 -8.60 -25.69
CA ALA A 69 5.55 -9.93 -25.37
C ALA A 69 6.66 -9.85 -24.31
N ALA A 70 6.42 -10.50 -23.16
CA ALA A 70 7.36 -10.53 -22.06
C ALA A 70 8.65 -11.21 -22.54
N GLY A 71 9.71 -10.42 -22.72
CA GLY A 71 11.05 -10.99 -22.91
C GLY A 71 11.45 -11.84 -21.70
N SER A 72 12.46 -12.70 -21.84
CA SER A 72 12.94 -13.54 -20.74
C SER A 72 13.25 -12.74 -19.47
N GLY A 73 13.71 -11.50 -19.62
CA GLY A 73 14.04 -10.58 -18.52
C GLY A 73 12.86 -9.92 -17.79
N PHE A 74 11.65 -9.94 -18.36
CA PHE A 74 10.50 -9.23 -17.75
C PHE A 74 10.15 -9.80 -16.37
N ARG A 75 10.20 -11.13 -16.23
CA ARG A 75 9.89 -11.79 -14.97
C ARG A 75 10.90 -11.45 -13.87
N GLU A 76 12.19 -11.41 -14.22
CA GLU A 76 13.24 -11.02 -13.28
C GLU A 76 13.09 -9.55 -12.86
N GLU A 77 12.85 -8.64 -13.81
CA GLU A 77 12.61 -7.23 -13.50
C GLU A 77 11.35 -7.03 -12.64
N MET A 78 10.27 -7.78 -12.93
CA MET A 78 9.04 -7.74 -12.14
C MET A 78 9.29 -8.16 -10.69
N VAL A 79 10.00 -9.26 -10.47
CA VAL A 79 10.32 -9.77 -9.13
C VAL A 79 11.25 -8.82 -8.37
N ASP A 80 12.19 -8.17 -9.07
CA ASP A 80 13.15 -7.27 -8.45
C ASP A 80 12.54 -5.91 -8.06
N ARG A 81 11.64 -5.37 -8.90
CA ARG A 81 11.21 -3.96 -8.79
C ARG A 81 9.76 -3.78 -8.35
N ALA A 82 8.88 -4.73 -8.68
CA ALA A 82 7.47 -4.58 -8.37
C ALA A 82 7.18 -5.03 -6.93
N PRO A 83 6.34 -4.30 -6.17
CA PRO A 83 5.94 -4.73 -4.85
C PRO A 83 5.21 -6.06 -4.93
N ASP A 84 5.36 -6.88 -3.90
CA ASP A 84 4.95 -8.27 -4.03
C ASP A 84 3.44 -8.48 -4.07
N TRP A 85 2.69 -7.52 -3.51
CA TRP A 85 1.24 -7.46 -3.62
C TRP A 85 0.75 -7.06 -5.02
N SER A 86 1.63 -6.58 -5.90
CA SER A 86 1.30 -6.20 -7.27
C SER A 86 1.22 -7.39 -8.22
N TYR A 87 1.66 -8.57 -7.80
CA TYR A 87 1.35 -9.81 -8.50
C TYR A 87 0.42 -10.65 -7.63
N ASP A 88 -0.84 -10.78 -8.04
CA ASP A 88 -1.80 -11.63 -7.34
C ASP A 88 -1.38 -13.09 -7.47
N LEU A 89 -0.93 -13.75 -6.41
CA LEU A 89 -0.31 -15.10 -6.45
C LEU A 89 -1.22 -16.26 -6.92
N ASP A 90 -2.34 -16.00 -7.59
CA ASP A 90 -2.95 -16.92 -8.57
C ASP A 90 -2.20 -16.88 -9.95
N SER A 91 -1.07 -16.16 -10.02
CA SER A 91 -0.40 -15.65 -11.22
C SER A 91 0.77 -16.48 -11.77
N ALA A 92 0.70 -17.80 -11.75
CA ALA A 92 1.44 -18.56 -12.77
C ALA A 92 1.06 -18.06 -14.18
N TYR A 93 -0.21 -17.66 -14.36
CA TYR A 93 -0.70 -17.03 -15.58
C TYR A 93 -0.14 -15.62 -15.81
N ALA A 94 -0.12 -14.75 -14.79
CA ALA A 94 0.32 -13.36 -15.00
C ALA A 94 1.83 -13.29 -15.30
N ALA A 95 2.65 -14.09 -14.62
CA ALA A 95 4.08 -14.16 -14.91
C ALA A 95 4.41 -14.74 -16.32
N GLN A 96 3.49 -15.47 -16.94
CA GLN A 96 3.67 -16.06 -18.27
C GLN A 96 3.06 -15.22 -19.40
N HIS A 97 2.05 -14.40 -19.11
CA HIS A 97 1.26 -13.73 -20.15
C HIS A 97 1.22 -12.20 -19.99
N VAL A 98 1.61 -11.64 -18.86
CA VAL A 98 1.64 -10.17 -18.70
C VAL A 98 2.95 -9.63 -19.27
N GLY A 99 2.84 -8.59 -20.09
CA GLY A 99 3.97 -7.87 -20.67
C GLY A 99 4.18 -6.47 -20.08
N PHE A 100 3.25 -6.04 -19.21
CA PHE A 100 3.31 -4.76 -18.52
C PHE A 100 2.58 -4.84 -17.19
N LEU A 101 3.25 -4.41 -16.13
CA LEU A 101 2.72 -4.28 -14.79
C LEU A 101 2.88 -2.83 -14.34
N ALA A 102 1.80 -2.23 -13.83
CA ALA A 102 1.89 -0.95 -13.13
C ALA A 102 1.20 -1.02 -11.78
N TRP A 103 1.71 -0.28 -10.81
CA TRP A 103 1.14 -0.22 -9.48
C TRP A 103 1.14 1.21 -8.98
N TYR A 104 0.10 1.55 -8.23
CA TYR A 104 0.00 2.82 -7.54
C TYR A 104 0.41 2.65 -6.10
N ALA A 105 1.43 3.40 -5.70
CA ALA A 105 1.88 3.50 -4.34
C ALA A 105 2.49 4.89 -4.10
N HIS A 106 2.32 5.41 -2.89
CA HIS A 106 2.98 6.67 -2.45
C HIS A 106 2.62 7.89 -3.30
N GLY A 107 1.38 7.96 -3.76
CA GLY A 107 0.93 9.09 -4.57
C GLY A 107 1.37 9.04 -6.04
N SER A 108 1.99 7.95 -6.50
CA SER A 108 2.51 7.85 -7.86
C SER A 108 2.31 6.46 -8.49
N TRP A 109 2.21 6.43 -9.81
CA TRP A 109 2.24 5.20 -10.59
C TRP A 109 3.68 4.81 -10.91
N ASN A 110 4.00 3.55 -10.66
CA ASN A 110 5.24 2.91 -11.03
C ASN A 110 4.93 1.74 -11.97
N SER A 111 5.91 1.31 -12.77
CA SER A 111 5.69 0.25 -13.76
C SER A 111 6.94 -0.56 -14.07
N VAL A 112 6.70 -1.78 -14.54
CA VAL A 112 7.67 -2.65 -15.20
C VAL A 112 7.09 -3.05 -16.57
N PRO A 113 7.86 -2.92 -17.66
CA PRO A 113 9.18 -2.29 -17.71
C PRO A 113 9.09 -0.77 -17.50
N GLN A 114 10.22 -0.16 -17.14
CA GLN A 114 10.37 1.29 -17.03
C GLN A 114 11.44 1.80 -18.02
N PRO A 115 11.12 2.78 -18.89
CA PRO A 115 9.82 3.46 -19.03
C PRO A 115 8.73 2.55 -19.60
N ALA A 116 7.47 2.91 -19.34
CA ALA A 116 6.31 2.19 -19.90
C ALA A 116 6.38 2.15 -21.44
N PRO A 117 6.20 0.98 -22.08
CA PRO A 117 6.22 0.87 -23.53
C PRO A 117 5.08 1.65 -24.17
N ALA A 118 5.28 2.22 -25.36
CA ALA A 118 4.24 2.95 -26.09
C ALA A 118 2.98 2.10 -26.33
N ALA A 119 3.16 0.80 -26.56
CA ALA A 119 2.07 -0.16 -26.63
C ALA A 119 1.22 -0.18 -25.36
N ALA A 120 1.84 -0.21 -24.17
CA ALA A 120 1.12 -0.22 -22.90
C ALA A 120 0.37 1.11 -22.68
N LEU A 121 0.98 2.24 -23.08
CA LEU A 121 0.32 3.54 -23.05
C LEU A 121 -0.92 3.57 -23.96
N GLY A 122 -0.83 2.99 -25.16
CA GLY A 122 -1.97 2.87 -26.07
C GLY A 122 -3.11 2.03 -25.49
N LEU A 123 -2.81 0.97 -24.72
CA LEU A 123 -3.83 0.18 -24.02
C LEU A 123 -4.53 0.94 -22.88
N LEU A 124 -3.83 1.90 -22.27
CA LEU A 124 -4.34 2.71 -21.17
C LEU A 124 -5.15 3.91 -21.64
N GLU A 125 -5.00 4.32 -22.91
CA GLU A 125 -5.63 5.52 -23.48
C GLU A 125 -7.12 5.65 -23.16
N PRO A 126 -7.96 4.60 -23.27
CA PRO A 126 -9.40 4.73 -23.02
C PRO A 126 -9.75 5.15 -21.58
N VAL A 127 -8.88 4.83 -20.62
CA VAL A 127 -9.06 5.11 -19.19
C VAL A 127 -8.07 6.16 -18.67
N ALA A 128 -7.22 6.72 -19.54
CA ALA A 128 -6.13 7.60 -19.12
C ALA A 128 -6.63 8.96 -18.62
N SER A 129 -7.75 9.46 -19.13
CA SER A 129 -8.30 10.77 -18.77
C SER A 129 -9.83 10.80 -18.80
N ASP A 130 -10.40 11.78 -18.12
CA ASP A 130 -11.84 12.05 -18.18
C ASP A 130 -12.27 12.46 -19.59
N GLU A 131 -11.39 13.12 -20.36
CA GLU A 131 -11.67 13.50 -21.75
C GLU A 131 -11.75 12.28 -22.67
N ALA A 132 -10.88 11.28 -22.50
CA ALA A 132 -10.93 10.04 -23.27
C ALA A 132 -12.25 9.29 -23.03
N VAL A 133 -12.66 9.15 -21.77
CA VAL A 133 -13.96 8.55 -21.41
C VAL A 133 -15.11 9.36 -22.01
N SER A 134 -15.09 10.68 -21.89
CA SER A 134 -16.13 11.56 -22.42
C SER A 134 -16.23 11.45 -23.94
N ALA A 135 -15.10 11.43 -24.66
CA ALA A 135 -15.06 11.29 -26.10
C ALA A 135 -15.65 9.94 -26.57
N TRP A 136 -15.32 8.85 -25.87
CA TRP A 136 -15.89 7.54 -26.15
C TRP A 136 -17.42 7.55 -25.97
N TRP A 137 -17.93 8.15 -24.89
CA TRP A 137 -19.37 8.27 -24.66
C TRP A 137 -20.08 9.11 -25.74
N ARG A 138 -19.52 10.27 -26.12
CA ARG A 138 -20.06 11.11 -27.21
C ARG A 138 -20.13 10.33 -28.53
N SER A 139 -19.12 9.51 -28.82
CA SER A 139 -19.10 8.69 -30.05
C SER A 139 -20.13 7.56 -30.03
N THR A 140 -20.44 7.02 -28.84
CA THR A 140 -21.36 5.89 -28.67
C THR A 140 -22.83 6.35 -28.64
N TRP A 141 -23.10 7.51 -28.04
CA TRP A 141 -24.43 8.14 -28.00
C TRP A 141 -24.40 9.54 -28.61
N PRO A 142 -24.24 9.67 -29.93
CA PRO A 142 -24.13 10.97 -30.60
C PRO A 142 -25.41 11.81 -30.55
N ALA A 143 -26.54 11.21 -30.18
CA ALA A 143 -27.83 11.88 -30.04
C ALA A 143 -28.11 12.38 -28.61
N ALA A 144 -27.22 12.12 -27.65
CA ALA A 144 -27.39 12.61 -26.29
C ALA A 144 -27.09 14.11 -26.20
N GLU A 145 -27.91 14.84 -25.46
CA GLU A 145 -27.66 16.26 -25.19
C GLU A 145 -26.36 16.42 -24.38
N PRO A 146 -25.52 17.43 -24.70
CA PRO A 146 -24.23 17.62 -24.01
C PRO A 146 -24.35 17.75 -22.49
N ASP A 147 -25.40 18.42 -22.01
CA ASP A 147 -25.63 18.64 -20.58
C ASP A 147 -26.05 17.34 -19.86
N ASP A 148 -26.89 16.52 -20.49
CA ASP A 148 -27.29 15.22 -19.96
C ASP A 148 -26.09 14.27 -19.88
N LEU A 149 -25.22 14.29 -20.91
CA LEU A 149 -24.00 13.51 -20.90
C LEU A 149 -23.04 13.98 -19.80
N ALA A 150 -22.85 15.28 -19.65
CA ALA A 150 -22.00 15.83 -18.59
C ALA A 150 -22.52 15.43 -17.20
N ALA A 151 -23.83 15.54 -16.97
CA ALA A 151 -24.46 15.12 -15.72
C ALA A 151 -24.23 13.63 -15.44
N ALA A 152 -24.44 12.77 -16.45
CA ALA A 152 -24.23 11.33 -16.32
C ALA A 152 -22.78 10.95 -16.04
N LEU A 153 -21.80 11.68 -16.55
CA LEU A 153 -20.38 11.40 -16.28
C LEU A 153 -19.95 11.89 -14.90
N VAL A 154 -20.52 13.00 -14.41
CA VAL A 154 -20.20 13.55 -13.08
C VAL A 154 -20.82 12.70 -11.97
N ASP A 155 -22.12 12.44 -12.05
CA ASP A 155 -22.88 11.70 -11.04
C ASP A 155 -23.82 10.69 -11.74
N PRO A 156 -23.30 9.50 -12.08
CA PRO A 156 -24.07 8.51 -12.83
C PRO A 156 -25.12 7.85 -11.94
N ASP A 157 -26.39 8.18 -12.16
CA ASP A 157 -27.52 7.52 -11.56
C ASP A 157 -28.48 6.99 -12.64
N ARG A 158 -29.55 6.31 -12.21
CA ARG A 158 -30.51 5.73 -13.16
C ARG A 158 -31.16 6.79 -14.06
N SER A 159 -31.41 7.99 -13.54
CA SER A 159 -32.07 9.09 -14.23
C SER A 159 -31.12 9.77 -15.22
N THR A 160 -29.93 10.18 -14.78
CA THR A 160 -28.92 10.83 -15.62
C THR A 160 -28.47 9.90 -16.75
N LEU A 161 -28.28 8.61 -16.46
CA LEU A 161 -28.01 7.62 -17.49
C LEU A 161 -29.19 7.45 -18.45
N ALA A 162 -30.44 7.38 -17.97
CA ALA A 162 -31.59 7.20 -18.86
C ALA A 162 -31.79 8.35 -19.86
N ALA A 163 -31.40 9.57 -19.50
CA ALA A 163 -31.41 10.73 -20.41
C ALA A 163 -30.45 10.53 -21.60
N VAL A 164 -29.30 9.88 -21.38
CA VAL A 164 -28.27 9.65 -22.41
C VAL A 164 -28.55 8.43 -23.29
N MET A 165 -28.94 7.30 -22.68
CA MET A 165 -28.99 5.99 -23.35
C MET A 165 -30.36 5.30 -23.33
N GLY A 166 -31.37 5.93 -22.72
CA GLY A 166 -32.69 5.36 -22.50
C GLY A 166 -32.77 4.37 -21.33
N THR A 167 -33.99 4.18 -20.80
CA THR A 167 -34.25 3.47 -19.54
C THR A 167 -33.73 2.03 -19.50
N ARG A 168 -33.82 1.30 -20.61
CA ARG A 168 -33.39 -0.12 -20.65
C ARG A 168 -31.87 -0.26 -20.60
N ALA A 169 -31.15 0.60 -21.31
CA ALA A 169 -29.69 0.60 -21.30
C ALA A 169 -29.16 1.14 -19.97
N ALA A 170 -29.79 2.17 -19.41
CA ALA A 170 -29.47 2.70 -18.08
C ALA A 170 -29.58 1.63 -16.98
N ALA A 171 -30.60 0.77 -17.04
CA ALA A 171 -30.73 -0.33 -16.08
C ALA A 171 -29.57 -1.35 -16.16
N ARG A 172 -28.93 -1.53 -17.33
CA ARG A 172 -27.73 -2.36 -17.46
C ARG A 172 -26.52 -1.65 -16.86
N ALA A 173 -26.32 -0.38 -17.20
CA ALA A 173 -25.24 0.47 -16.70
C ALA A 173 -25.23 0.54 -15.16
N VAL A 174 -26.38 0.82 -14.54
CA VAL A 174 -26.51 0.91 -13.07
C VAL A 174 -26.11 -0.38 -12.37
N ARG A 175 -26.40 -1.55 -12.95
CA ARG A 175 -25.95 -2.82 -12.34
C ARG A 175 -24.43 -2.93 -12.34
N THR A 176 -23.76 -2.50 -13.41
CA THR A 176 -22.30 -2.47 -13.46
C THR A 176 -21.72 -1.49 -12.46
N LEU A 177 -22.33 -0.31 -12.31
CA LEU A 177 -21.92 0.69 -11.32
C LEU A 177 -22.14 0.22 -9.88
N GLY A 178 -23.20 -0.54 -9.60
CA GLY A 178 -23.45 -1.10 -8.27
C GLY A 178 -22.45 -2.17 -7.84
N LEU A 179 -21.82 -2.86 -8.80
CA LEU A 179 -20.65 -3.67 -8.47
C LEU A 179 -19.56 -2.72 -7.93
N GLY A 180 -19.35 -1.59 -8.63
CA GLY A 180 -18.49 -0.41 -8.35
C GLY A 180 -18.07 -0.10 -6.92
N GLU A 181 -19.08 -0.12 -6.06
CA GLU A 181 -19.05 0.55 -4.76
C GLU A 181 -18.49 -0.35 -3.64
N VAL A 182 -18.42 -1.67 -3.85
CA VAL A 182 -18.15 -2.65 -2.79
C VAL A 182 -16.65 -2.74 -2.40
N TRP A 183 -15.73 -2.17 -3.18
CA TRP A 183 -14.31 -2.58 -3.12
C TRP A 183 -13.34 -1.67 -2.39
N ALA A 184 -13.74 -0.46 -1.98
CA ALA A 184 -12.85 0.39 -1.18
C ALA A 184 -12.48 -0.23 0.19
N THR A 185 -13.11 -1.35 0.58
CA THR A 185 -13.02 -1.93 1.92
C THR A 185 -12.45 -3.36 1.97
N ARG A 186 -12.09 -3.97 0.83
CA ARG A 186 -11.65 -5.39 0.83
C ARG A 186 -10.21 -5.53 1.31
N ARG A 187 -10.01 -6.33 2.37
CA ARG A 187 -8.69 -6.61 2.96
C ARG A 187 -7.80 -7.42 2.00
N LEU A 188 -6.49 -7.23 2.13
CA LEU A 188 -5.49 -8.13 1.51
C LEU A 188 -5.69 -9.57 2.05
N SER A 189 -5.34 -10.57 1.25
CA SER A 189 -5.26 -11.96 1.75
C SER A 189 -4.21 -12.10 2.85
N ASP A 190 -4.30 -13.14 3.67
CA ASP A 190 -3.32 -13.40 4.72
C ASP A 190 -1.92 -13.63 4.15
N THR A 191 -1.83 -14.33 3.02
CA THR A 191 -0.57 -14.53 2.28
C THR A 191 0.03 -13.20 1.83
N ALA A 192 -0.78 -12.33 1.20
CA ALA A 192 -0.31 -11.01 0.75
C ALA A 192 0.07 -10.11 1.93
N THR A 193 -0.62 -10.21 3.06
CA THR A 193 -0.30 -9.47 4.30
C THR A 193 1.01 -9.96 4.92
N ALA A 194 1.20 -11.27 5.04
CA ALA A 194 2.42 -11.86 5.59
C ALA A 194 3.64 -11.53 4.72
N HIS A 195 3.46 -11.52 3.40
CA HIS A 195 4.51 -11.18 2.45
C HIS A 195 4.87 -9.70 2.48
N LEU A 196 3.87 -8.80 2.45
CA LEU A 196 4.09 -7.35 2.60
C LEU A 196 4.86 -7.03 3.88
N ARG A 197 4.51 -7.68 5.00
CA ARG A 197 5.25 -7.55 6.25
C ARG A 197 6.71 -7.98 6.09
N SER A 198 6.96 -9.09 5.39
CA SER A 198 8.33 -9.58 5.14
C SER A 198 9.13 -8.60 4.28
N GLN A 199 8.51 -7.99 3.26
CA GLN A 199 9.14 -6.98 2.42
C GLN A 199 9.49 -5.71 3.21
N ILE A 200 8.56 -5.23 4.06
CA ILE A 200 8.82 -4.08 4.93
C ILE A 200 9.97 -4.38 5.88
N HIS A 201 9.97 -5.55 6.53
CA HIS A 201 11.07 -5.93 7.42
C HIS A 201 12.42 -6.00 6.67
N ALA A 202 12.45 -6.55 5.46
CA ALA A 202 13.65 -6.59 4.64
C ALA A 202 14.16 -5.18 4.30
N GLN A 203 13.27 -4.24 3.96
CA GLN A 203 13.65 -2.85 3.71
C GLN A 203 14.07 -2.12 4.98
N MET A 204 13.45 -2.40 6.13
CA MET A 204 13.89 -1.88 7.42
C MET A 204 15.31 -2.33 7.74
N HIS A 205 15.68 -3.58 7.46
CA HIS A 205 17.05 -4.06 7.63
C HIS A 205 18.08 -3.31 6.77
N ALA A 206 17.68 -2.85 5.58
CA ALA A 206 18.54 -2.11 4.66
C ALA A 206 18.51 -0.59 4.88
N ALA A 207 17.52 -0.08 5.62
CA ALA A 207 17.29 1.35 5.78
C ALA A 207 18.33 1.99 6.73
N ALA A 208 18.80 3.17 6.35
CA ALA A 208 19.53 4.06 7.24
C ALA A 208 18.56 4.86 8.11
N GLU A 209 19.00 5.25 9.31
CA GLU A 209 18.26 6.18 10.17
C GLU A 209 18.19 7.56 9.52
N LEU A 210 17.01 8.16 9.54
CA LEU A 210 16.80 9.52 9.06
C LEU A 210 17.29 10.50 10.13
N GLY A 211 18.40 11.19 9.87
CA GLY A 211 18.85 12.39 10.60
C GLY A 211 19.18 12.21 12.09
N GLY A 212 19.65 13.30 12.71
CA GLY A 212 19.86 13.37 14.16
C GLY A 212 18.57 13.83 14.85
N ARG A 213 17.97 12.95 15.64
CA ARG A 213 16.91 13.31 16.58
C ARG A 213 17.58 13.84 17.86
N ASP A 214 17.02 14.88 18.48
CA ASP A 214 17.59 15.46 19.71
C ASP A 214 17.47 14.48 20.88
N GLU A 215 18.41 13.54 20.95
CA GLU A 215 18.39 12.45 21.93
C GLU A 215 19.03 12.85 23.25
N VAL A 216 18.30 12.61 24.34
CA VAL A 216 18.91 12.61 25.67
C VAL A 216 19.71 11.33 25.84
N ALA A 217 21.04 11.46 25.75
CA ALA A 217 21.98 10.33 25.83
C ALA A 217 21.81 9.45 27.08
N ARG A 218 21.31 10.01 28.20
CA ARG A 218 21.08 9.29 29.46
C ARG A 218 19.84 9.81 30.20
N PRO A 219 18.66 9.24 29.98
CA PRO A 219 17.44 9.68 30.66
C PRO A 219 17.47 9.42 32.18
N ASN A 220 16.88 10.31 32.97
CA ASN A 220 16.86 10.23 34.44
C ASN A 220 16.22 8.94 34.95
N LEU A 221 15.10 8.52 34.36
CA LEU A 221 14.35 7.34 34.77
C LEU A 221 15.20 6.07 34.66
N LEU A 222 15.87 5.89 33.52
CA LEU A 222 16.75 4.73 33.32
C LEU A 222 17.92 4.70 34.30
N ARG A 223 18.52 5.86 34.58
CA ARG A 223 19.61 5.97 35.58
C ARG A 223 19.14 5.62 36.99
N GLN A 224 17.93 6.04 37.37
CA GLN A 224 17.37 5.71 38.68
C GLN A 224 17.08 4.21 38.78
N TRP A 225 16.48 3.64 37.75
CA TRP A 225 16.20 2.21 37.68
C TRP A 225 17.47 1.35 37.76
N SER A 226 18.53 1.71 37.04
CA SER A 226 19.79 0.94 37.02
C SER A 226 20.57 1.02 38.34
N ARG A 227 20.36 2.05 39.16
CA ARG A 227 20.98 2.16 40.49
C ARG A 227 20.39 1.15 41.48
N VAL A 228 19.11 0.80 41.29
CA VAL A 228 18.43 -0.22 42.10
C VAL A 228 18.76 -1.62 41.58
N ASN A 229 18.87 -1.77 40.26
CA ASN A 229 19.11 -3.05 39.58
C ASN A 229 20.54 -3.13 39.03
N VAL A 230 21.51 -3.32 39.94
CA VAL A 230 22.97 -3.24 39.69
C VAL A 230 23.56 -4.43 38.91
N ALA A 231 22.71 -5.25 38.28
CA ALA A 231 23.13 -6.44 37.57
C ALA A 231 23.77 -6.12 36.22
N ARG A 232 24.53 -7.07 35.67
CA ARG A 232 24.92 -7.06 34.26
C ARG A 232 23.77 -7.63 33.45
N PHE A 233 23.30 -6.90 32.45
CA PHE A 233 22.17 -7.31 31.64
C PHE A 233 22.20 -6.74 30.23
N ARG A 234 21.44 -7.39 29.35
CA ARG A 234 21.07 -6.88 28.04
C ARG A 234 19.55 -7.05 27.90
N HIS A 235 18.89 -5.97 27.52
CA HIS A 235 17.44 -5.93 27.31
C HIS A 235 17.16 -5.23 25.97
N THR A 236 16.52 -5.92 25.04
CA THR A 236 16.28 -5.45 23.67
C THR A 236 14.80 -5.57 23.35
N VAL A 237 14.21 -4.47 22.89
CA VAL A 237 12.77 -4.37 22.70
C VAL A 237 12.41 -3.78 21.35
N CYS A 238 11.28 -4.24 20.82
CA CYS A 238 10.57 -3.63 19.69
C CYS A 238 9.17 -3.21 20.14
N ALA A 239 8.75 -1.99 19.81
CA ALA A 239 7.40 -1.51 20.09
C ALA A 239 6.35 -2.24 19.23
N VAL A 240 5.22 -2.62 19.85
CA VAL A 240 4.10 -3.30 19.16
C VAL A 240 2.91 -2.35 18.93
N GLY A 241 3.11 -1.07 19.17
CA GLY A 241 2.11 -0.01 19.06
C GLY A 241 2.49 1.17 19.94
N SER A 242 1.66 2.22 19.95
CA SER A 242 1.91 3.40 20.78
C SER A 242 1.71 3.15 22.28
N ALA A 243 1.02 2.06 22.67
CA ALA A 243 0.62 1.80 24.06
C ALA A 243 0.64 0.31 24.51
N THR A 244 1.02 -0.63 23.65
CA THR A 244 0.72 -2.07 23.82
C THR A 244 1.90 -2.94 24.28
N GLY A 245 2.98 -2.34 24.78
CA GLY A 245 4.15 -3.06 25.30
C GLY A 245 5.18 -3.41 24.22
N PHE A 246 6.07 -4.34 24.56
CA PHE A 246 7.26 -4.67 23.76
C PHE A 246 7.32 -6.15 23.37
N VAL A 247 7.88 -6.43 22.19
CA VAL A 247 8.42 -7.76 21.85
C VAL A 247 9.90 -7.76 22.21
N HIS A 248 10.30 -8.69 23.07
CA HIS A 248 11.69 -8.86 23.50
C HIS A 248 12.52 -9.53 22.41
N GLY A 249 13.80 -9.19 22.34
CA GLY A 249 14.76 -9.85 21.47
C GLY A 249 15.23 -11.18 22.06
N ALA A 250 15.75 -12.06 21.21
CA ALA A 250 16.22 -13.40 21.59
C ALA A 250 17.52 -13.38 22.43
N ASP A 251 18.23 -12.25 22.46
CA ASP A 251 19.53 -12.10 23.13
C ASP A 251 19.41 -11.47 24.54
N ASP A 252 18.20 -11.37 25.09
CA ASP A 252 17.95 -10.78 26.41
C ASP A 252 18.46 -11.69 27.54
N VAL A 253 19.23 -11.11 28.47
CA VAL A 253 19.92 -11.86 29.53
C VAL A 253 20.14 -10.99 30.78
N GLY A 254 20.19 -11.64 31.94
CA GLY A 254 20.65 -11.03 33.20
C GLY A 254 19.59 -10.32 34.03
N LEU A 255 18.34 -10.25 33.56
CA LEU A 255 17.19 -9.78 34.32
C LEU A 255 16.26 -10.96 34.64
N ASP A 256 15.68 -10.97 35.83
CA ASP A 256 14.50 -11.79 36.10
C ASP A 256 13.23 -11.16 35.51
N ASP A 257 12.13 -11.92 35.49
CA ASP A 257 10.87 -11.45 34.89
C ASP A 257 10.31 -10.18 35.53
N ALA A 258 10.52 -9.97 36.84
CA ALA A 258 10.02 -8.79 37.54
C ALA A 258 10.86 -7.55 37.18
N GLN A 259 12.17 -7.71 37.08
CA GLN A 259 13.10 -6.68 36.62
C GLN A 259 12.84 -6.32 35.16
N ALA A 260 12.67 -7.31 34.28
CA ALA A 260 12.36 -7.10 32.87
C ALA A 260 11.06 -6.29 32.70
N ARG A 261 9.97 -6.69 33.39
CA ARG A 261 8.71 -5.91 33.38
C ARG A 261 8.87 -4.50 33.93
N SER A 262 9.66 -4.34 34.99
CA SER A 262 9.93 -3.01 35.56
C SER A 262 10.71 -2.13 34.58
N LEU A 263 11.66 -2.69 33.84
CA LEU A 263 12.40 -1.99 32.79
C LEU A 263 11.51 -1.65 31.60
N ASP A 264 10.59 -2.54 31.20
CA ASP A 264 9.61 -2.27 30.14
C ASP A 264 8.73 -1.06 30.49
N ASN A 265 8.28 -0.93 31.74
CA ASN A 265 7.51 0.25 32.16
C ASN A 265 8.35 1.54 32.05
N VAL A 266 9.62 1.49 32.46
CA VAL A 266 10.55 2.63 32.29
C VAL A 266 10.74 2.97 30.82
N LEU A 267 10.91 1.98 29.95
CA LEU A 267 11.06 2.19 28.51
C LEU A 267 9.80 2.72 27.86
N LEU A 268 8.61 2.33 28.32
CA LEU A 268 7.35 2.87 27.85
C LEU A 268 7.20 4.35 28.21
N GLU A 269 7.47 4.71 29.47
CA GLU A 269 7.47 6.12 29.90
C GLU A 269 8.49 6.97 29.12
N LEU A 270 9.69 6.43 28.91
CA LEU A 270 10.72 7.08 28.11
C LEU A 270 10.28 7.25 26.66
N ARG A 271 9.69 6.23 26.05
CA ARG A 271 9.17 6.31 24.67
C ARG A 271 8.18 7.46 24.53
N LEU A 272 7.22 7.56 25.46
CA LEU A 272 6.21 8.61 25.45
C LEU A 272 6.83 10.00 25.65
N ALA A 273 7.76 10.14 26.59
CA ALA A 273 8.43 11.41 26.87
C ALA A 273 9.36 11.87 25.72
N GLU A 274 9.94 10.93 24.98
CA GLU A 274 10.86 11.17 23.86
C GLU A 274 10.15 11.23 22.50
N THR A 275 8.83 11.03 22.45
CA THR A 275 8.07 11.11 21.20
C THR A 275 8.06 12.55 20.69
N ASP A 276 8.66 12.78 19.53
CA ASP A 276 8.62 14.09 18.87
C ASP A 276 7.35 14.23 18.02
N GLN A 277 6.78 15.44 17.98
CA GLN A 277 5.55 15.72 17.24
C GLN A 277 5.70 15.55 15.71
N LYS A 278 6.92 15.68 15.18
CA LYS A 278 7.19 15.56 13.74
C LYS A 278 7.91 14.27 13.39
N ALA A 279 8.89 13.87 14.20
CA ALA A 279 9.78 12.74 13.92
C ALA A 279 9.28 11.42 14.52
N GLY A 280 8.29 11.48 15.41
CA GLY A 280 7.71 10.31 16.07
C GLY A 280 8.59 9.74 17.17
N ALA A 281 8.29 8.51 17.57
CA ALA A 281 9.00 7.74 18.59
C ALA A 281 9.90 6.68 17.97
N TRP A 282 10.83 6.16 18.77
CA TRP A 282 11.65 5.02 18.37
C TRP A 282 10.82 3.74 18.24
N LEU A 283 11.25 2.86 17.34
CA LEU A 283 10.66 1.54 17.08
C LEU A 283 11.36 0.45 17.89
N PHE A 284 12.68 0.56 18.04
CA PHE A 284 13.49 -0.37 18.81
C PHE A 284 14.32 0.35 19.86
N ALA A 285 14.55 -0.32 21.00
CA ALA A 285 15.49 0.12 22.00
C ALA A 285 16.36 -1.04 22.51
N ARG A 286 17.62 -0.75 22.83
CA ARG A 286 18.54 -1.66 23.50
C ARG A 286 19.11 -1.00 24.73
N VAL A 287 18.96 -1.67 25.87
CA VAL A 287 19.57 -1.29 27.14
C VAL A 287 20.65 -2.30 27.48
N VAL A 288 21.87 -1.82 27.74
CA VAL A 288 22.97 -2.67 28.23
C VAL A 288 23.50 -2.09 29.53
N GLY A 289 23.45 -2.91 30.58
CA GLY A 289 24.04 -2.63 31.89
C GLY A 289 25.30 -3.46 32.10
N ASP A 290 26.41 -2.83 32.48
CA ASP A 290 27.67 -3.52 32.81
C ASP A 290 27.89 -3.72 34.34
N GLY A 291 26.89 -3.33 35.14
CA GLY A 291 26.90 -3.30 36.61
C GLY A 291 27.42 -1.98 37.22
N ARG A 292 27.89 -1.03 36.41
CA ARG A 292 28.34 0.30 36.84
C ARG A 292 27.70 1.43 36.03
N SER A 293 27.46 1.16 34.75
CA SER A 293 26.89 2.07 33.79
C SER A 293 25.76 1.38 33.03
N VAL A 294 24.85 2.22 32.52
CA VAL A 294 23.77 1.80 31.64
C VAL A 294 23.84 2.62 30.37
N THR A 295 23.70 1.94 29.24
CA THR A 295 23.65 2.54 27.91
C THR A 295 22.30 2.25 27.29
N LEU A 296 21.78 3.21 26.51
CA LEU A 296 20.53 3.11 25.79
C LEU A 296 20.80 3.48 24.33
N GLU A 297 20.51 2.56 23.43
CA GLU A 297 20.53 2.76 21.99
C GLU A 297 19.10 2.67 21.46
N ARG A 298 18.79 3.49 20.45
CA ARG A 298 17.47 3.56 19.82
C ARG A 298 17.61 3.38 18.31
N ALA A 299 16.57 2.82 17.69
CA ALA A 299 16.40 2.85 16.25
C ALA A 299 14.95 3.26 15.94
N TYR A 300 14.78 4.19 15.02
CA TYR A 300 13.49 4.79 14.70
C TYR A 300 12.98 4.38 13.33
N ASP A 301 13.89 4.05 12.41
CA ASP A 301 13.59 3.82 11.01
C ASP A 301 14.05 2.44 10.56
N GLY A 302 15.24 2.02 10.97
CA GLY A 302 15.85 0.75 10.57
C GLY A 302 15.52 -0.40 11.51
N TRP A 303 15.74 -1.62 11.02
CA TRP A 303 15.81 -2.81 11.85
C TRP A 303 17.26 -3.02 12.28
N PRO A 304 17.61 -2.71 13.54
CA PRO A 304 18.99 -2.71 13.96
C PRO A 304 19.56 -4.14 14.04
N ALA A 305 20.81 -4.32 13.63
CA ALA A 305 21.49 -5.62 13.64
C ALA A 305 21.58 -6.27 15.04
N TRP A 306 21.41 -5.47 16.10
CA TRP A 306 21.39 -5.94 17.47
C TRP A 306 20.04 -6.48 17.94
N TYR A 307 18.93 -6.21 17.22
CA TYR A 307 17.62 -6.75 17.56
C TYR A 307 17.42 -8.09 16.84
N ARG A 308 17.67 -9.18 17.57
CA ARG A 308 17.58 -10.54 17.04
C ARG A 308 16.23 -11.15 17.40
N SER A 309 15.26 -10.99 16.54
CA SER A 309 13.98 -11.67 16.62
C SER A 309 13.45 -11.88 15.20
N SER A 310 12.73 -12.97 14.96
CA SER A 310 11.94 -13.09 13.72
C SER A 310 10.67 -12.24 13.76
N THR A 311 10.29 -11.81 14.97
CA THR A 311 9.07 -11.05 15.24
C THR A 311 9.44 -9.58 15.40
N GLY A 312 8.94 -8.76 14.48
CA GLY A 312 9.18 -7.32 14.45
C GLY A 312 7.97 -6.50 14.90
N PRO A 313 7.97 -5.19 14.64
CA PRO A 313 6.81 -4.35 14.91
C PRO A 313 5.62 -4.84 14.08
N SER A 314 4.42 -4.78 14.65
CA SER A 314 3.21 -5.16 13.93
C SER A 314 2.93 -4.15 12.81
N MET A 315 2.25 -4.58 11.74
CA MET A 315 1.83 -3.68 10.65
C MET A 315 0.99 -2.51 11.17
N SER A 316 0.10 -2.75 12.14
CA SER A 316 -0.72 -1.69 12.75
C SER A 316 0.12 -0.70 13.56
N ALA A 317 1.17 -1.16 14.26
CA ALA A 317 2.11 -0.30 14.95
C ALA A 317 2.86 0.61 13.97
N LEU A 318 3.37 0.04 12.87
CA LEU A 318 4.08 0.79 11.83
C LEU A 318 3.17 1.83 11.17
N VAL A 319 1.93 1.47 10.81
CA VAL A 319 0.94 2.43 10.27
C VAL A 319 0.70 3.56 11.27
N THR A 320 0.39 3.21 12.52
CA THR A 320 0.09 4.20 13.57
C THR A 320 1.23 5.16 13.82
N GLU A 321 2.47 4.66 13.83
CA GLU A 321 3.67 5.47 14.03
C GLU A 321 3.93 6.35 12.80
N MET A 322 3.89 5.80 11.59
CA MET A 322 4.16 6.57 10.36
C MET A 322 3.09 7.63 10.08
N ASP A 323 1.82 7.38 10.40
CA ASP A 323 0.73 8.35 10.28
C ASP A 323 0.95 9.62 11.13
N GLN A 324 1.70 9.50 12.23
CA GLN A 324 2.00 10.62 13.13
C GLN A 324 3.22 11.42 12.66
N ARG A 325 4.09 10.82 11.85
CA ARG A 325 5.33 11.47 11.40
C ARG A 325 5.07 12.41 10.23
N ALA A 326 5.76 13.55 10.23
CA ALA A 326 5.80 14.42 9.07
C ALA A 326 6.50 13.68 7.90
N PRO A 327 6.13 13.96 6.63
CA PRO A 327 6.63 13.22 5.47
C PRO A 327 8.16 13.11 5.36
N LEU A 328 8.91 14.10 5.85
CA LEU A 328 10.38 14.09 5.82
C LEU A 328 11.03 13.12 6.83
N TRP A 329 10.26 12.63 7.81
CA TRP A 329 10.68 11.66 8.82
C TRP A 329 10.09 10.26 8.58
N GLN A 330 9.48 10.05 7.41
CA GLN A 330 9.00 8.75 6.98
C GLN A 330 10.09 8.09 6.11
N PRO A 331 10.69 6.98 6.55
CA PRO A 331 11.67 6.24 5.75
C PRO A 331 11.03 5.66 4.48
N ASP A 332 11.86 5.35 3.49
CA ASP A 332 11.39 4.88 2.18
C ASP A 332 10.57 3.59 2.23
N TRP A 333 10.67 2.78 3.29
CA TRP A 333 9.82 1.60 3.47
C TRP A 333 8.42 1.94 3.99
N ALA A 334 8.23 3.07 4.68
CA ALA A 334 6.95 3.47 5.29
C ALA A 334 5.85 3.63 4.25
N ARG A 335 6.28 4.08 3.09
CA ARG A 335 5.57 4.02 1.82
C ARG A 335 4.81 2.71 1.64
N LEU A 336 5.41 1.53 1.84
CA LEU A 336 4.74 0.24 1.59
C LEU A 336 3.54 -0.03 2.50
N LEU A 337 3.38 0.72 3.60
CA LEU A 337 2.26 0.61 4.52
C LEU A 337 0.94 1.00 3.83
N PRO A 338 -0.17 0.36 4.19
CA PRO A 338 -1.48 0.80 3.73
C PRO A 338 -1.84 2.15 4.35
N ALA A 339 -2.46 3.03 3.55
CA ALA A 339 -3.00 4.30 4.01
C ALA A 339 -4.22 4.18 4.95
N ASP A 340 -4.86 3.01 5.01
CA ASP A 340 -6.03 2.76 5.85
C ASP A 340 -5.62 1.94 7.06
N ARG A 341 -6.06 2.35 8.26
CA ARG A 341 -5.83 1.61 9.51
C ARG A 341 -6.32 0.16 9.34
N TYR A 342 -5.41 -0.81 9.52
CA TYR A 342 -5.81 -2.21 9.67
C TYR A 342 -6.81 -2.30 10.83
N PRO A 343 -8.01 -2.83 10.65
CA PRO A 343 -8.87 -3.10 11.78
C PRO A 343 -8.17 -4.19 12.58
N GLU A 344 -7.87 -3.90 13.85
CA GLU A 344 -7.22 -4.85 14.75
C GLU A 344 -7.98 -6.18 14.70
N GLY A 345 -7.27 -7.25 14.31
CA GLY A 345 -7.80 -8.59 14.42
C GLY A 345 -8.04 -8.87 15.89
N ARG A 346 -9.29 -9.17 16.25
CA ARG A 346 -9.61 -9.80 17.52
C ARG A 346 -9.24 -11.27 17.48
#